data_AF-A0A2S9FF54-F1
#
_entry.id   AF-A0A2S9FF54-F1
#
_cell.length_a   1.000
_cell.length_b   1.000
_cell.length_c   1.000
_cell.angle_alpha   90.00
_cell.angle_beta   90.00
_cell.angle_gamma   90.00
#
_symmetry.space_group_name_H-M   'P 1'
#
loop_
_entity.id
_entity.type
_entity.pdbx_description
1 polymer ?
#
loop_
_entity_poly.entity_id
_entity_poly.type
_entity_poly.pdbx_seq_one_letter_code
_entity_poly.pdbx_strand_id
1 'polypeptide(L)' 'EVAGDTATVRAMFYNPMQLPGMAEQSCCGGYYHHELVRTPDGWRSRSLREDNVWFVNAPTADVT' A
#
# COMPACT_ATOMS: atom_id res chain seq x y z
N GLU A 1 -11.74 -6.28 -10.57
CA GLU A 1 -13.01 -6.81 -11.10
C GLU A 1 -14.14 -6.43 -10.15
N VAL A 2 -15.34 -6.12 -10.67
CA VAL A 2 -16.52 -5.81 -9.85
C VAL A 2 -17.50 -6.97 -9.95
N ALA A 3 -17.98 -7.48 -8.81
CA ALA A 3 -18.94 -8.55 -8.70
C ALA A 3 -20.02 -8.18 -7.66
N GLY A 4 -21.16 -7.67 -8.15
CA GLY A 4 -22.24 -7.15 -7.31
C GLY A 4 -21.76 -6.02 -6.39
N ASP A 5 -21.89 -6.24 -5.08
CA ASP A 5 -21.46 -5.31 -4.04
C ASP A 5 -20.03 -5.58 -3.54
N THR A 6 -19.25 -6.35 -4.29
CA THR A 6 -17.83 -6.60 -4.00
C THR A 6 -16.95 -6.22 -5.19
N ALA A 7 -15.69 -5.87 -4.92
CA ALA A 7 -14.71 -5.68 -5.97
C ALA A 7 -13.30 -6.11 -5.52
N THR A 8 -12.53 -6.64 -6.46
CA THR A 8 -11.08 -6.86 -6.32
C THR A 8 -10.33 -5.82 -7.13
N VAL A 9 -9.30 -5.23 -6.56
CA VAL A 9 -8.47 -4.21 -7.21
C VAL A 9 -7.01 -4.56 -7.04
N ARG A 10 -6.25 -4.44 -8.14
CA ARG A 10 -4.79 -4.36 -8.09
C ARG A 10 -4.38 -2.95 -8.47
N ALA A 11 -3.73 -2.25 -7.55
CA ALA A 11 -3.22 -0.90 -7.79
C ALA A 11 -1.70 -0.89 -7.58
N MET A 12 -0.97 -0.14 -8.39
CA MET A 12 0.44 0.14 -8.11
C MET A 12 0.53 1.21 -7.04
N PHE A 13 1.52 1.10 -6.15
CA PHE A 13 1.86 2.16 -5.22
C PHE A 13 3.31 2.57 -5.33
N TYR A 14 3.52 3.85 -5.06
CA TYR A 14 4.81 4.47 -4.81
C TYR A 14 4.66 5.24 -3.51
N ASN A 15 5.48 4.92 -2.51
CA ASN A 15 5.41 5.50 -1.18
C ASN A 15 6.73 6.24 -0.85
N PRO A 16 6.88 7.50 -1.31
CA PRO A 16 8.01 8.32 -0.93
C PRO A 16 7.82 8.90 0.48
N MET A 17 8.77 8.64 1.37
CA MET A 17 8.76 9.18 2.72
C MET A 17 10.10 9.82 3.06
N GLN A 18 10.06 11.00 3.68
CA GLN A 18 11.22 11.56 4.38
C GLN A 18 11.14 11.15 5.85
N LEU A 19 11.95 10.17 6.24
CA LEU A 19 11.99 9.68 7.61
C LEU A 19 12.88 10.58 8.49
N PRO A 20 12.49 10.85 9.75
CA PRO A 20 13.36 11.57 10.69
C PRO A 20 14.70 10.85 10.86
N GLY A 21 15.81 11.61 10.84
CA GLY A 21 17.16 11.06 11.01
C GLY A 21 17.79 10.48 9.73
N MET A 22 17.05 10.39 8.63
CA MET A 22 17.61 9.99 7.33
C MET A 22 17.95 11.23 6.48
N ALA A 23 19.16 11.25 5.92
CA ALA A 23 19.60 12.32 5.03
C ALA A 23 18.93 12.25 3.65
N GLU A 24 18.60 11.05 3.19
CA GLU A 24 17.98 10.80 1.89
C GLU A 24 16.55 10.27 2.04
N GLN A 25 15.75 10.38 0.97
CA GLN A 25 14.37 9.89 0.94
C GLN A 25 14.34 8.35 1.00
N SER A 26 13.43 7.81 1.80
CA SER A 26 13.09 6.39 1.83
C SER A 26 11.91 6.16 0.91
N CYS A 27 12.07 5.32 -0.11
CA CYS A 27 11.01 5.03 -1.07
C CYS A 27 10.79 3.54 -1.21
N CYS A 28 9.53 3.13 -1.33
CA CYS A 28 9.22 1.79 -1.76
C CYS A 28 8.04 1.79 -2.73
N GLY A 29 7.85 0.66 -3.40
CA GLY A 29 6.75 0.52 -4.33
C GLY A 29 6.44 -0.93 -4.62
N GLY A 30 5.25 -1.13 -5.18
CA GLY A 30 4.74 -2.45 -5.45
C GLY A 30 3.26 -2.43 -5.77
N TYR A 31 2.53 -3.45 -5.31
CA TYR A 31 1.12 -3.62 -5.59
C TYR A 31 0.29 -3.68 -4.31
N TYR A 32 -0.84 -2.99 -4.32
CA TYR A 32 -1.94 -3.26 -3.42
C TYR A 32 -2.87 -4.28 -4.05
N HIS A 33 -3.16 -5.34 -3.29
CA HIS A 33 -4.27 -6.25 -3.53
C HIS A 33 -5.40 -5.88 -2.58
N HIS A 34 -6.46 -5.30 -3.12
CA HIS A 34 -7.52 -4.67 -2.34
C HIS A 34 -8.85 -5.36 -2.61
N GLU A 35 -9.54 -5.74 -1.55
CA GLU A 35 -10.94 -6.17 -1.58
C GLU A 35 -11.82 -5.04 -1.06
N LEU A 36 -12.85 -4.70 -1.83
CA LEU A 36 -13.78 -3.63 -1.54
C LEU A 36 -15.19 -4.19 -1.38
N VAL A 37 -15.99 -3.52 -0.55
CA VAL A 37 -17.44 -3.75 -0.41
C VAL A 37 -18.19 -2.45 -0.67
N ARG A 38 -19.32 -2.53 -1.38
CA ARG A 38 -20.18 -1.38 -1.64
C ARG A 38 -21.09 -1.16 -0.44
N THR A 39 -21.15 0.07 0.05
CA THR A 39 -22.15 0.54 1.03
C THR A 39 -23.04 1.59 0.36
N PRO A 40 -24.15 2.00 0.98
CA PRO A 40 -24.96 3.12 0.48
C PRO A 40 -24.16 4.41 0.24
N ASP A 41 -23.09 4.62 1.00
CA ASP A 41 -22.20 5.79 0.90
C ASP A 41 -21.03 5.60 -0.08
N GLY A 42 -20.97 4.48 -0.80
CA GLY A 42 -19.93 4.15 -1.77
C GLY A 42 -19.05 2.97 -1.38
N TRP A 43 -17.95 2.78 -2.12
CA TRP A 43 -17.03 1.67 -1.89
C TRP A 43 -16.18 1.88 -0.64
N ARG A 44 -16.01 0.82 0.15
CA ARG A 44 -15.17 0.78 1.36
C ARG A 44 -14.18 -0.36 1.29
N SER A 45 -12.99 -0.13 1.83
CA SER A 45 -11.99 -1.17 2.04
C SER A 45 -12.51 -2.24 2.99
N ARG A 46 -12.40 -3.50 2.55
CA ARG A 46 -12.63 -4.67 3.40
C ARG A 46 -11.32 -5.33 3.81
N SER A 47 -10.38 -5.45 2.86
CA SER A 47 -9.06 -6.04 3.08
C SER A 47 -8.05 -5.40 2.14
N LEU A 48 -6.87 -5.09 2.63
CA LEU A 48 -5.78 -4.55 1.83
C LEU A 48 -4.51 -5.33 2.17
N ARG A 49 -3.94 -6.00 1.17
CA ARG A 49 -2.62 -6.62 1.26
C ARG A 49 -1.65 -5.83 0.39
N GLU A 50 -0.59 -5.34 1.01
CA GLU A 50 0.56 -4.79 0.29
C GLU A 50 1.48 -5.92 -0.16
N ASP A 51 1.99 -5.80 -1.39
CA ASP A 51 3.08 -6.60 -1.94
C ASP A 51 4.20 -5.64 -2.34
N ASN A 52 5.24 -5.55 -1.50
CA ASN A 52 6.35 -4.62 -1.67
C ASN A 52 7.39 -5.23 -2.61
N VAL A 53 7.60 -4.62 -3.78
CA VAL A 53 8.40 -5.19 -4.87
C VAL A 53 9.83 -4.63 -4.85
N TRP A 54 10.02 -3.41 -4.37
CA TRP A 54 11.32 -2.77 -4.32
C TRP A 54 11.37 -1.71 -3.21
N PHE A 55 12.58 -1.46 -2.72
CA PHE A 55 12.85 -0.47 -1.68
C PHE A 55 14.17 0.26 -1.95
N VAL A 56 14.18 1.58 -1.74
CA VAL A 56 15.35 2.47 -1.71
C VAL A 56 15.46 3.07 -0.32
N ASN A 57 16.66 2.99 0.29
CA ASN A 57 16.93 3.47 1.65
C ASN A 57 15.92 2.93 2.69
N ALA A 58 15.81 1.60 2.77
CA ALA A 58 14.91 0.94 3.72
C ALA A 58 15.30 1.32 5.15
N PRO A 59 14.34 1.67 6.02
CA PRO A 59 14.60 1.78 7.45
C PRO A 59 15.07 0.41 7.95
N THR A 60 16.37 0.27 8.17
CA THR A 60 16.92 -0.90 8.84
C THR A 60 16.37 -0.91 10.25
N ALA A 61 15.84 -2.05 10.67
CA ALA A 61 15.64 -2.31 12.08
C ALA A 61 17.01 -2.56 12.72
N ASP A 62 17.83 -1.51 12.88
CA ASP A 62 18.90 -1.55 13.86
C ASP A 62 18.25 -1.41 15.25
N VAL A 63 17.60 -2.49 15.69
CA VAL A 63 17.26 -2.71 17.09
C VAL A 63 18.52 -3.28 17.74
N THR A 64 19.40 -2.38 18.20
CA THR A 64 20.29 -2.68 19.33
C THR A 64 19.55 -2.55 20.64
#